data_AF-A0A3G9JB91-F1
#
_entry.id   AF-A0A3G9JB91-F1
#
_cell.length_a   1.000
_cell.length_b   1.000
_cell.length_c   1.000
_cell.angle_alpha   90.00
_cell.angle_beta   90.00
_cell.angle_gamma   90.00
#
_symmetry.space_group_name_H-M   'P 1'
#
loop_
_entity.id
_entity.type
_entity.pdbx_description
1 polymer ?
#
loop_
_entity_poly.entity_id
_entity_poly.type
_entity_poly.pdbx_seq_one_letter_code
_entity_poly.pdbx_strand_id
1 'polypeptide(L)'
;MAHKQAPFSHDGFEGRVKAVQRKIPLEKMGENLAFMKGYPDPVSVAVKGWINSPGHQKNMVGDYNLTGIGIAKNNAGEYYFTQLFVKKR
;
A
#
# COMPACT_ATOMS: atom_id res chain seq x y z
N MET A 1 -12.16 -0.58 2.28
CA MET A 1 -11.74 -1.21 1.02
C MET A 1 -12.31 -2.61 0.85
N ALA A 2 -11.66 -3.69 1.31
CA ALA A 2 -12.10 -5.07 1.01
C ALA A 2 -13.51 -5.42 1.50
N HIS A 3 -13.88 -4.97 2.70
CA HIS A 3 -15.24 -5.12 3.26
C HIS A 3 -16.21 -3.99 2.86
N LYS A 4 -15.86 -3.13 1.90
CA LYS A 4 -16.65 -1.98 1.45
C LYS A 4 -17.02 -0.94 2.52
N GLN A 5 -16.41 -1.00 3.70
CA GLN A 5 -16.55 0.00 4.78
C GLN A 5 -15.85 1.33 4.49
N ALA A 6 -15.03 1.39 3.44
CA ALA A 6 -14.33 2.59 2.98
C ALA A 6 -14.02 2.45 1.47
N PRO A 7 -13.99 3.55 0.71
CA PRO A 7 -13.64 3.55 -0.71
C PRO A 7 -12.19 3.07 -0.93
N PHE A 8 -11.85 2.71 -2.17
CA PHE A 8 -10.46 2.51 -2.58
C PHE A 8 -9.81 3.88 -2.80
N SER A 9 -9.16 4.39 -1.76
CA SER A 9 -8.51 5.69 -1.74
C SER A 9 -7.40 5.70 -0.68
N HIS A 10 -6.61 6.77 -0.67
CA HIS A 10 -5.65 7.04 0.39
C HIS A 10 -6.31 7.54 1.69
N ASP A 11 -7.64 7.56 1.78
CA ASP A 11 -8.33 7.98 3.00
C ASP A 11 -7.90 7.13 4.21
N GLY A 12 -7.73 7.81 5.34
CA GLY A 12 -7.20 7.21 6.55
C GLY A 12 -5.69 6.97 6.54
N PHE A 13 -4.93 7.44 5.53
CA PHE A 13 -3.47 7.36 5.51
C PHE A 13 -2.85 7.97 6.77
N GLU A 14 -3.30 9.16 7.18
CA GLU A 14 -2.88 9.79 8.45
C GLU A 14 -3.12 8.90 9.68
N GLY A 15 -4.22 8.14 9.68
CA GLY A 15 -4.51 7.16 10.73
C GLY A 15 -3.49 6.00 10.73
N ARG A 16 -3.11 5.52 9.54
CA ARG A 16 -2.08 4.48 9.38
C ARG A 16 -0.70 5.00 9.79
N VAL A 17 -0.36 6.25 9.45
CA VAL A 17 0.88 6.93 9.91
C VAL A 17 0.93 6.97 11.43
N LYS A 18 -0.12 7.45 12.09
CA LYS A 18 -0.22 7.47 13.56
C LYS A 18 -0.11 6.07 14.16
N ALA A 19 -0.71 5.06 13.52
CA ALA A 19 -0.63 3.69 14.00
C ALA A 19 0.79 3.13 13.96
N VAL A 20 1.54 3.37 12.87
CA VAL A 20 2.95 2.97 12.75
C VAL A 20 3.84 3.77 13.71
N GLN A 21 3.62 5.08 13.83
CA GLN A 21 4.39 5.96 14.69
C GLN A 21 4.36 5.56 16.18
N ARG A 22 3.27 4.93 16.64
CA ARG A 22 3.17 4.35 17.99
C ARG A 22 4.13 3.20 18.26
N LYS A 23 4.73 2.61 17.23
CA LYS A 23 5.63 1.45 17.31
C LYS A 23 7.02 1.74 16.75
N ILE A 24 7.11 2.62 15.76
CA ILE A 24 8.34 2.94 15.03
C ILE A 24 8.49 4.46 14.96
N PRO A 25 9.53 5.06 15.59
CA PRO A 25 9.85 6.46 15.40
C PRO A 25 10.16 6.74 13.93
N LEU A 26 9.38 7.60 13.28
CA LEU A 26 9.46 7.79 11.83
C LEU A 26 9.61 9.27 11.46
N GLU A 27 10.36 9.51 10.38
CA GLU A 27 10.59 10.82 9.78
C GLU A 27 9.53 11.10 8.71
N LYS A 28 9.34 10.14 7.81
CA LYS A 28 8.36 10.21 6.72
C LYS A 28 7.82 8.83 6.37
N MET A 29 6.65 8.82 5.75
CA MET A 29 5.99 7.63 5.23
C MET A 29 5.42 7.87 3.84
N GLY A 30 5.33 6.80 3.05
CA GLY A 30 4.65 6.78 1.76
C GLY A 30 3.69 5.59 1.65
N GLU A 31 2.77 5.65 0.70
CA GLU A 31 1.79 4.60 0.46
C GLU A 31 1.57 4.35 -1.02
N ASN A 32 1.56 3.07 -1.40
CA ASN A 32 1.05 2.60 -2.67
C ASN A 32 -0.18 1.72 -2.45
N LEU A 33 -1.17 1.84 -3.32
CA LEU A 33 -2.38 1.02 -3.32
C LEU A 33 -2.51 0.29 -4.66
N ALA A 34 -3.06 -0.93 -4.64
CA ALA A 34 -3.48 -1.62 -5.86
C ALA A 34 -4.77 -2.41 -5.63
N PHE A 35 -5.61 -2.45 -6.65
CA PHE A 35 -6.83 -3.25 -6.70
C PHE A 35 -6.74 -4.23 -7.87
N MET A 36 -6.87 -5.52 -7.58
CA MET A 36 -6.76 -6.58 -8.59
C MET A 36 -7.99 -7.47 -8.58
N LYS A 37 -8.51 -7.78 -9.77
CA LYS A 37 -9.63 -8.70 -9.98
C LYS A 37 -9.43 -9.47 -11.27
N GLY A 38 -9.60 -10.79 -11.22
CA GLY A 38 -9.58 -11.64 -12.42
C GLY A 38 -8.19 -11.93 -13.00
N TYR A 39 -7.11 -11.56 -12.32
CA TYR A 39 -5.75 -11.90 -12.74
C TYR A 39 -5.30 -13.25 -12.14
N PRO A 40 -4.62 -14.11 -12.92
CA PRO A 40 -4.10 -15.38 -12.44
C PRO A 40 -2.95 -15.20 -11.44
N ASP A 41 -2.16 -14.13 -11.61
CA ASP A 41 -1.12 -13.70 -10.66
C ASP A 41 -1.34 -12.22 -10.29
N PRO A 42 -2.20 -11.94 -9.29
CA PRO A 42 -2.49 -10.56 -8.89
C PRO A 42 -1.28 -9.87 -8.25
N VAL A 43 -0.32 -10.61 -7.70
CA VAL A 43 0.86 -10.03 -7.03
C VAL A 43 1.81 -9.45 -8.07
N SER A 44 2.19 -10.23 -9.08
CA SER A 44 3.07 -9.74 -10.15
C SER A 44 2.46 -8.56 -10.90
N VAL A 45 1.14 -8.59 -11.14
CA VAL A 45 0.43 -7.50 -11.82
C VAL A 45 0.43 -6.24 -10.95
N ALA A 46 0.15 -6.34 -9.65
CA ALA A 46 0.17 -5.19 -8.74
C ALA A 46 1.57 -4.54 -8.67
N VAL A 47 2.63 -5.33 -8.49
CA VAL A 47 4.00 -4.81 -8.38
C VAL A 47 4.46 -4.17 -9.69
N LYS A 48 4.23 -4.82 -10.84
CA LYS A 48 4.54 -4.23 -12.15
C LYS A 48 3.73 -2.95 -12.39
N GLY A 49 2.48 -2.91 -11.95
CA GLY A 49 1.63 -1.73 -12.01
C GLY A 49 2.22 -0.54 -11.22
N TRP A 50 2.74 -0.79 -10.01
CA TRP A 50 3.44 0.25 -9.24
C TRP A 50 4.74 0.70 -9.91
N ILE A 51 5.54 -0.23 -10.44
CA ILE A 51 6.79 0.09 -11.15
C ILE A 51 6.53 0.98 -12.37
N ASN A 52 5.48 0.68 -13.14
CA ASN A 52 5.16 1.40 -14.38
C ASN A 52 4.40 2.71 -14.15
N SER A 53 4.05 3.04 -12.91
CA SER A 53 3.34 4.27 -12.57
C SER A 53 4.29 5.24 -11.88
N PRO A 54 4.61 6.41 -12.48
CA PRO A 54 5.63 7.31 -11.94
C PRO A 54 5.41 7.72 -10.49
N GLY A 55 4.15 7.96 -10.08
CA GLY A 55 3.81 8.30 -8.69
C GLY A 55 4.09 7.16 -7.71
N HIS A 56 3.69 5.94 -8.06
CA HIS A 56 3.94 4.76 -7.22
C HIS A 56 5.42 4.38 -7.21
N GLN A 57 6.08 4.43 -8.37
CA GLN A 57 7.50 4.16 -8.52
C GLN A 57 8.33 5.13 -7.68
N LYS A 58 7.96 6.43 -7.64
CA LYS A 58 8.61 7.43 -6.77
C LYS A 58 8.59 7.02 -5.30
N ASN A 59 7.52 6.39 -4.81
CA ASN A 59 7.51 5.86 -3.45
C ASN A 59 8.42 4.63 -3.31
N MET A 60 8.44 3.73 -4.31
CA MET A 60 9.27 2.51 -4.28
C MET A 60 10.77 2.80 -4.26
N VAL A 61 11.23 3.83 -4.99
CA VAL A 61 12.64 4.24 -5.05
C VAL A 61 12.96 5.43 -4.14
N GLY A 62 11.99 5.83 -3.31
CA GLY A 62 12.16 6.93 -2.36
C GLY A 62 13.13 6.57 -1.24
N ASP A 63 13.62 7.59 -0.54
CA ASP A 63 14.49 7.43 0.63
C ASP A 63 13.70 6.89 1.84
N TYR A 64 13.46 5.58 1.84
CA TYR A 64 12.84 4.82 2.92
C TYR A 64 13.76 3.65 3.27
N ASN A 65 13.72 3.19 4.52
CA ASN A 65 14.56 2.08 4.99
C ASN A 65 13.74 0.87 5.48
N LEU A 66 12.41 0.98 5.47
CA LEU A 66 11.49 -0.09 5.83
C LEU A 66 10.28 -0.06 4.87
N THR A 67 9.75 -1.25 4.57
CA THR A 67 8.47 -1.37 3.86
C THR A 67 7.68 -2.57 4.39
N GLY A 68 6.35 -2.50 4.31
CA GLY A 68 5.45 -3.60 4.62
C GLY A 68 4.28 -3.60 3.66
N ILE A 69 3.84 -4.80 3.25
CA ILE A 69 2.71 -4.98 2.33
C ILE A 69 1.62 -5.79 3.03
N GLY A 70 0.41 -5.23 3.03
CA GLY A 70 -0.81 -5.92 3.44
C GLY A 70 -1.68 -6.22 2.23
N ILE A 71 -2.23 -7.44 2.16
CA ILE A 71 -3.14 -7.86 1.10
C ILE A 71 -4.43 -8.36 1.74
N ALA A 72 -5.56 -7.79 1.35
CA ALA A 72 -6.87 -8.25 1.77
C ALA A 72 -7.66 -8.75 0.55
N LYS A 73 -8.23 -9.95 0.64
CA LYS A 73 -9.11 -10.52 -0.38
C LYS A 73 -10.55 -10.53 0.13
N ASN A 74 -11.51 -10.11 -0.70
CA ASN A 74 -12.93 -10.23 -0.37
C ASN A 74 -13.57 -11.48 -1.01
N ASN A 75 -14.84 -11.74 -0.66
CA ASN A 75 -15.58 -12.91 -1.15
C ASN A 75 -15.85 -12.87 -2.67
N ALA A 76 -15.72 -11.72 -3.32
CA ALA A 76 -15.83 -11.58 -4.78
C ALA A 76 -14.52 -11.90 -5.50
N GLY A 77 -13.47 -12.34 -4.78
CA GLY A 77 -12.17 -12.63 -5.35
C GLY A 77 -11.34 -11.38 -5.68
N GLU A 78 -11.71 -10.23 -5.14
CA GLU A 78 -11.02 -8.96 -5.35
C GLU A 78 -9.92 -8.79 -4.31
N TYR A 79 -8.72 -8.44 -4.76
CA TYR A 79 -7.55 -8.22 -3.91
C TYR A 79 -7.27 -6.73 -3.78
N TYR A 80 -7.01 -6.31 -2.54
CA TYR A 80 -6.67 -4.94 -2.17
C TYR A 80 -5.30 -4.97 -1.52
N PHE A 81 -4.34 -4.33 -2.18
CA PHE A 81 -2.97 -4.22 -1.73
C PHE A 81 -2.75 -2.84 -1.14
N THR A 82 -2.06 -2.80 -0.01
CA THR A 82 -1.52 -1.58 0.57
C THR A 82 -0.05 -1.83 0.91
N GLN A 83 0.85 -1.07 0.27
CA GLN A 83 2.26 -1.05 0.61
C GLN A 83 2.56 0.26 1.34
N LEU A 84 3.11 0.16 2.54
CA LEU A 84 3.61 1.29 3.30
C LEU A 84 5.13 1.32 3.23
N PHE A 85 5.67 2.52 3.08
CA PHE A 85 7.10 2.80 3.16
C PHE A 85 7.35 3.67 4.38
N VAL A 86 8.43 3.41 5.11
CA VAL A 86 8.78 4.15 6.33
C VAL A 86 10.26 4.52 6.27
N LYS A 87 10.55 5.79 6.55
CA LYS A 87 11.89 6.24 6.92
C LYS A 87 11.91 6.36 8.42
N LYS A 88 12.55 5.39 9.07
CA LYS A 88 12.76 5.40 10.51
C LYS A 88 13.75 6.52 10.88
N ARG A 89 13.49 7.22 11.98
CA ARG A 89 14.44 8.14 12.61
C ARG A 89 15.56 7.39 13.35
#